data_AF-A0A1S1LG59-F1
#
_entry.id   AF-A0A1S1LG59-F1
#
_cell.length_a   1.000
_cell.length_b   1.000
_cell.length_c   1.000
_cell.angle_alpha   90.00
_cell.angle_beta   90.00
_cell.angle_gamma   90.00
#
_symmetry.space_group_name_H-M   'P 1'
#
loop_
_entity.id
_entity.type
_entity.pdbx_description
1 polymer ?
#
loop_
_entity_poly.entity_id
_entity_poly.type
_entity_poly.pdbx_seq_one_letter_code
_entity_poly.pdbx_strand_id
1 'polypeptide(L)'
;MGTTGTSEERRSFLEGLLASALGLASTYWLEVVGHDEAADTTTIVETETGKKHVVSIKTIETGLQKVCDGQAEYHNIGYKETRNRIKLFNKANGWESDADAIDDDAILQIGIFGEVLYS
;
A
#
# COMPACT_ATOMS: atom_id res chain seq x y z
N MET A 1 0.97 9.92 -26.59
CA MET A 1 1.66 8.61 -26.51
C MET A 1 2.85 8.84 -25.59
N GLY A 2 2.78 8.60 -24.28
CA GLY A 2 2.54 7.32 -23.63
C GLY A 2 3.87 6.78 -23.11
N THR A 3 4.59 7.56 -22.30
CA THR A 3 5.78 7.07 -21.58
C THR A 3 5.29 6.55 -20.23
N THR A 4 4.94 5.27 -20.22
CA THR A 4 4.98 4.46 -19.01
C THR A 4 6.34 4.68 -18.34
N GLY A 5 6.34 5.13 -17.09
CA GLY A 5 7.57 5.12 -16.30
C GLY A 5 8.22 3.74 -16.38
N THR A 6 9.55 3.70 -16.43
CA THR A 6 10.28 2.45 -16.60
C THR A 6 9.90 1.46 -15.49
N SER A 7 10.03 0.15 -15.72
CA SER A 7 9.73 -0.87 -14.70
C SER A 7 10.46 -0.63 -13.38
N GLU A 8 11.61 0.03 -13.42
CA GLU A 8 12.40 0.44 -12.25
C GLU A 8 11.74 1.59 -11.48
N GLU A 9 11.30 2.66 -12.15
CA GLU A 9 10.58 3.76 -11.49
C GLU A 9 9.30 3.27 -10.82
N ARG A 10 8.56 2.38 -11.51
CA ARG A 10 7.37 1.76 -10.94
C ARG A 10 7.71 0.92 -9.71
N ARG A 11 8.78 0.13 -9.79
CA ARG A 11 9.24 -0.71 -8.68
C ARG A 11 9.62 0.15 -7.47
N SER A 12 10.46 1.16 -7.65
CA SER A 12 10.87 2.06 -6.55
C SER A 12 9.69 2.80 -5.93
N PHE A 13 8.70 3.19 -6.74
CA PHE A 13 7.45 3.75 -6.23
C PHE A 13 6.71 2.76 -5.30
N LEU A 14 6.50 1.51 -5.75
CA LEU A 14 5.81 0.49 -4.96
C LEU A 14 6.60 0.08 -3.69
N GLU A 15 7.93 0.03 -3.77
CA GLU A 15 8.81 -0.22 -2.63
C GLU A 15 8.69 0.90 -1.58
N GLY A 16 8.65 2.17 -2.04
CA GLY A 16 8.44 3.33 -1.17
C GLY A 16 7.10 3.27 -0.42
N LEU A 17 6.02 2.91 -1.12
CA LEU A 17 4.71 2.71 -0.50
C LEU A 17 4.72 1.58 0.53
N LEU A 18 5.34 0.44 0.20
CA LEU A 18 5.45 -0.68 1.15
C LEU A 18 6.19 -0.26 2.41
N ALA A 19 7.31 0.45 2.27
CA ALA A 19 8.09 0.92 3.40
C ALA A 19 7.32 1.93 4.27
N SER A 20 6.64 2.90 3.64
CA SER A 20 5.80 3.90 4.33
C SER A 20 4.64 3.24 5.07
N ALA A 21 3.91 2.34 4.41
CA ALA A 21 2.79 1.58 4.98
C ALA A 21 3.23 0.76 6.20
N LEU A 22 4.32 -0.01 6.07
CA LEU A 22 4.86 -0.79 7.18
C LEU A 22 5.30 0.11 8.34
N GLY A 23 5.87 1.28 8.04
CA GLY A 23 6.29 2.26 9.03
C GLY A 23 5.13 2.77 9.89
N LEU A 24 3.99 3.12 9.28
CA LEU A 24 2.80 3.53 10.01
C LEU A 24 2.11 2.35 10.70
N ALA A 25 1.84 1.27 9.98
CA ALA A 25 1.14 0.09 10.48
C ALA A 25 1.78 -0.53 11.74
N SER A 26 3.12 -0.52 11.78
CA SER A 26 3.91 -1.01 12.93
C SER A 26 3.72 -0.19 14.20
N THR A 27 3.10 0.97 14.12
CA THR A 27 2.81 1.79 15.30
C THR A 27 1.54 1.35 16.03
N TYR A 28 0.66 0.55 15.39
CA TYR A 28 -0.68 0.35 15.93
C TYR A 28 -1.40 -0.98 15.66
N TRP A 29 -1.13 -1.73 14.57
CA TRP A 29 -1.88 -2.98 14.31
C TRP A 29 -1.06 -4.20 13.88
N LEU A 30 0.21 -4.02 13.52
CA LEU A 30 1.10 -5.12 13.16
C LEU A 30 2.48 -5.01 13.81
N GLU A 31 3.21 -6.12 13.77
CA GLU A 31 4.65 -6.20 14.02
C GLU A 31 5.36 -6.79 12.80
N VAL A 32 6.51 -6.22 12.40
CA VAL A 32 7.40 -6.81 11.39
C VAL A 32 8.34 -7.79 12.08
N VAL A 33 8.28 -9.07 11.69
CA VAL A 33 9.02 -10.15 12.38
C VAL A 33 10.16 -10.75 11.55
N GLY A 34 10.24 -10.42 10.26
CA GLY A 34 11.33 -10.87 9.41
C GLY A 34 11.23 -10.40 7.97
N HIS A 35 12.36 -10.40 7.28
CA HIS A 35 12.46 -10.12 5.86
C HIS A 35 13.27 -11.24 5.19
N ASP A 36 12.76 -11.72 4.06
CA ASP A 36 13.45 -12.68 3.19
C ASP A 36 13.99 -11.92 1.97
N GLU A 37 15.30 -11.70 1.95
CA GLU A 37 15.99 -10.99 0.87
C GLU A 37 15.94 -11.73 -0.47
N ALA A 38 15.91 -13.07 -0.45
CA ALA A 38 15.91 -13.86 -1.68
C ALA A 38 14.54 -13.85 -2.35
N ALA A 39 13.47 -13.86 -1.54
CA ALA A 39 12.09 -13.77 -2.00
C ALA A 39 11.58 -12.33 -2.15
N ASP A 40 12.30 -11.34 -1.60
CA ASP A 40 11.88 -9.94 -1.51
C ASP A 40 10.50 -9.80 -0.84
N THR A 41 10.37 -10.44 0.33
CA THR A 41 9.12 -10.47 1.10
C THR A 41 9.34 -10.14 2.56
N THR A 42 8.34 -9.55 3.19
CA THR A 42 8.34 -9.20 4.62
C THR A 42 7.26 -9.99 5.32
N THR A 43 7.59 -10.65 6.43
CA THR A 43 6.61 -11.31 7.29
C THR A 43 6.16 -10.34 8.37
N ILE A 44 4.86 -10.15 8.46
CA ILE A 44 4.19 -9.36 9.50
C ILE A 44 3.28 -10.24 10.34
N VAL A 45 2.99 -9.79 11.55
CA VAL A 45 2.03 -10.43 12.46
C VAL A 45 1.05 -9.39 12.96
N GLU A 46 -0.25 -9.66 12.81
CA GLU A 46 -1.29 -8.83 13.41
C GLU A 46 -1.17 -8.84 14.95
N THR A 47 -1.14 -7.67 15.57
CA THR A 47 -0.98 -7.54 17.03
C THR A 47 -2.17 -8.13 17.79
N GLU A 48 -3.39 -7.95 17.27
CA GLU A 48 -4.61 -8.40 17.95
C GLU A 48 -4.87 -9.91 17.80
N THR A 49 -4.64 -10.47 16.61
CA THR A 49 -5.03 -11.85 16.30
C THR A 49 -3.87 -12.84 16.31
N GLY A 50 -2.62 -12.35 16.26
CA GLY A 50 -1.42 -13.16 16.07
C GLY A 50 -1.31 -13.79 14.67
N LYS A 51 -2.20 -13.44 13.73
CA LYS A 51 -2.19 -13.98 12.38
C LYS A 51 -1.01 -13.43 11.59
N LYS A 52 -0.31 -14.33 10.90
CA LYS A 52 0.87 -14.00 10.08
C LYS A 52 0.49 -13.75 8.64
N HIS A 53 1.14 -12.76 8.02
CA HIS A 53 1.05 -12.49 6.59
C HIS A 53 2.43 -12.32 5.99
N VAL A 54 2.57 -12.70 4.73
CA VAL A 54 3.76 -12.44 3.92
C VAL A 54 3.38 -11.38 2.90
N VAL A 55 4.04 -10.23 2.96
CA VAL A 55 3.75 -9.07 2.11
C VAL A 55 4.94 -8.74 1.21
N SER A 56 4.66 -8.17 0.05
CA SER A 56 5.67 -7.69 -0.90
C SER A 56 5.12 -6.51 -1.71
N ILE A 57 5.90 -6.00 -2.66
CA ILE A 57 5.42 -4.99 -3.62
C ILE A 57 4.13 -5.41 -4.33
N LYS A 58 3.90 -6.72 -4.53
CA LYS A 58 2.67 -7.26 -5.14
C LYS A 58 1.45 -7.07 -4.25
N THR A 59 1.63 -7.07 -2.93
CA THR A 59 0.56 -6.78 -1.97
C THR A 59 0.10 -5.34 -2.14
N ILE A 60 1.04 -4.39 -2.23
CA ILE A 60 0.75 -2.97 -2.49
C ILE A 60 0.11 -2.78 -3.85
N GLU A 61 0.65 -3.40 -4.90
CA GLU A 61 0.10 -3.32 -6.25
C GLU A 61 -1.36 -3.82 -6.29
N THR A 62 -1.65 -4.93 -5.60
CA THR A 62 -3.02 -5.46 -5.45
C THR A 62 -3.93 -4.46 -4.74
N GLY A 63 -3.47 -3.87 -3.64
CA GLY A 63 -4.22 -2.86 -2.89
C GLY A 63 -4.55 -1.62 -3.73
N LEU A 64 -3.53 -1.06 -4.38
CA LEU A 64 -3.67 0.08 -5.30
C LEU A 64 -4.67 -0.20 -6.41
N GLN A 65 -4.57 -1.38 -7.03
CA GLN A 65 -5.44 -1.76 -8.14
C GLN A 65 -6.90 -1.88 -7.68
N LYS A 66 -7.16 -2.50 -6.52
CA LYS A 66 -8.52 -2.59 -5.96
C LYS A 66 -9.14 -1.22 -5.69
N VAL A 67 -8.37 -0.27 -5.17
CA VAL A 67 -8.84 1.12 -4.98
C VAL A 67 -9.11 1.79 -6.33
N CYS A 68 -8.18 1.68 -7.29
CA CYS A 68 -8.34 2.27 -8.62
C CYS A 68 -9.59 1.72 -9.33
N ASP A 69 -9.80 0.42 -9.28
CA ASP A 69 -10.94 -0.26 -9.89
C ASP A 69 -12.25 -0.03 -9.14
N GLY A 70 -12.18 0.45 -7.89
CA GLY A 70 -13.35 0.69 -7.04
C GLY A 70 -13.92 -0.61 -6.46
N GLN A 71 -13.07 -1.63 -6.33
CA GLN A 71 -13.38 -2.87 -5.63
C GLN A 71 -13.23 -2.71 -4.11
N ALA A 72 -12.46 -1.72 -3.67
CA ALA A 72 -12.34 -1.32 -2.29
C ALA A 72 -12.37 0.21 -2.18
N GLU A 73 -12.97 0.71 -1.11
CA GLU A 73 -13.03 2.12 -0.79
C GLU A 73 -12.56 2.34 0.65
N TYR A 74 -11.89 3.47 0.88
CA TYR A 74 -11.56 3.97 2.20
C TYR A 74 -11.66 5.49 2.21
N HIS A 75 -11.84 6.05 3.40
CA HIS A 75 -11.92 7.50 3.58
C HIS A 75 -10.69 7.99 4.34
N ASN A 76 -9.96 8.91 3.72
CA ASN A 76 -8.91 9.67 4.40
C ASN A 76 -9.47 11.08 4.64
N ILE A 77 -9.63 11.44 5.92
CA ILE A 77 -10.32 12.67 6.38
C ILE A 77 -9.66 13.94 5.80
N GLY A 78 -8.37 13.88 5.44
CA GLY A 78 -7.68 14.99 4.79
C GLY A 78 -8.19 15.33 3.38
N TYR A 79 -8.99 14.46 2.75
CA TYR A 79 -9.31 14.55 1.32
C TYR A 79 -10.80 14.33 1.01
N LYS A 80 -11.31 15.09 0.02
CA LYS A 80 -12.70 14.96 -0.45
C LYS A 80 -12.92 13.83 -1.45
N GLU A 81 -11.91 13.50 -2.26
CA GLU A 81 -12.01 12.49 -3.33
C GLU A 81 -10.81 11.54 -3.33
N THR A 82 -10.70 10.69 -2.31
CA THR A 82 -9.59 9.74 -2.13
C THR A 82 -9.33 8.88 -3.38
N ARG A 83 -10.36 8.25 -3.95
CA ARG A 83 -10.18 7.34 -5.09
C ARG A 83 -9.62 8.03 -6.34
N ASN A 84 -10.12 9.22 -6.69
CA ASN A 84 -9.65 9.94 -7.88
C ASN A 84 -8.20 10.38 -7.71
N ARG A 85 -7.83 10.83 -6.50
CA ARG A 85 -6.45 11.14 -6.15
C ARG A 85 -5.55 9.90 -6.26
N ILE A 86 -5.94 8.77 -5.68
CA ILE A 86 -5.16 7.53 -5.76
C ILE A 86 -4.99 7.03 -7.20
N LYS A 87 -5.99 7.21 -8.07
CA LYS A 87 -5.83 6.92 -9.51
C LYS A 87 -4.74 7.76 -10.17
N LEU A 88 -4.70 9.07 -9.88
CA LEU A 88 -3.66 9.96 -10.40
C LEU A 88 -2.29 9.62 -9.83
N PHE A 89 -2.22 9.42 -8.52
CA PHE A 89 -1.04 8.98 -7.79
C PHE A 89 -0.45 7.70 -8.38
N ASN A 90 -1.29 6.69 -8.59
CA ASN A 90 -0.90 5.42 -9.19
C ASN A 90 -0.39 5.59 -10.63
N LYS A 91 -1.08 6.40 -11.45
CA LYS A 91 -0.70 6.63 -12.86
C LYS A 91 0.62 7.37 -13.01
N ALA A 92 0.92 8.27 -12.08
CA ALA A 92 2.10 9.13 -12.11
C ALA A 92 3.28 8.59 -11.28
N ASN A 93 3.18 7.36 -10.74
CA ASN A 93 4.16 6.82 -9.80
C ASN A 93 4.49 7.82 -8.66
N GLY A 94 3.46 8.53 -8.19
CA GLY A 94 3.56 9.52 -7.11
C GLY A 94 4.05 10.92 -7.48
N TRP A 95 4.38 11.22 -8.74
CA TRP A 95 4.93 12.54 -9.09
C TRP A 95 3.91 13.66 -9.26
N GLU A 96 2.68 13.34 -9.69
CA GLU A 96 1.64 14.33 -10.01
C GLU A 96 0.52 14.39 -8.96
N SER A 97 0.70 13.72 -7.83
CA SER A 97 -0.28 13.68 -6.73
C SER A 97 0.44 13.31 -5.44
N ASP A 98 -0.09 13.78 -4.32
CA ASP A 98 0.40 13.41 -3.00
C ASP A 98 -0.41 12.24 -2.43
N ALA A 99 0.25 11.38 -1.66
CA ALA A 99 -0.37 10.40 -0.78
C ALA A 99 0.39 10.37 0.54
N ASP A 100 -0.34 10.22 1.63
CA ASP A 100 0.25 10.18 2.96
C ASP A 100 0.31 8.75 3.50
N ALA A 101 0.94 8.61 4.66
CA ALA A 101 1.12 7.31 5.28
C ALA A 101 -0.22 6.59 5.59
N ILE A 102 -1.33 7.32 5.77
CA ILE A 102 -2.66 6.72 6.00
C ILE A 102 -3.16 6.05 4.71
N ASP A 103 -2.91 6.68 3.56
CA ASP A 103 -3.22 6.08 2.27
C ASP A 103 -2.43 4.81 2.02
N ASP A 104 -1.13 4.85 2.33
CA ASP A 104 -0.20 3.74 2.12
C ASP A 104 -0.58 2.54 3.00
N ASP A 105 -0.92 2.79 4.26
CA ASP A 105 -1.42 1.77 5.17
C ASP A 105 -2.78 1.21 4.72
N ALA A 106 -3.73 2.06 4.32
CA ALA A 106 -4.99 1.59 3.76
C ALA A 106 -4.80 0.70 2.52
N ILE A 107 -3.87 1.07 1.64
CA ILE A 107 -3.48 0.28 0.47
C ILE A 107 -2.90 -1.09 0.89
N LEU A 108 -2.02 -1.13 1.90
CA LEU A 108 -1.48 -2.37 2.44
C LEU A 108 -2.59 -3.27 2.98
N GLN A 109 -3.48 -2.73 3.81
CA GLN A 109 -4.60 -3.47 4.38
C GLN A 109 -5.52 -4.03 3.30
N ILE A 110 -5.89 -3.24 2.28
CA ILE A 110 -6.70 -3.70 1.14
C ILE A 110 -5.96 -4.77 0.32
N GLY A 111 -4.64 -4.67 0.22
CA GLY A 111 -3.78 -5.68 -0.40
C GLY A 111 -3.85 -7.04 0.32
N ILE A 112 -3.91 -7.03 1.65
CA ILE A 112 -3.93 -8.24 2.49
C ILE A 112 -5.37 -8.78 2.63
N PHE A 113 -6.30 -7.93 3.02
CA PHE A 113 -7.64 -8.29 3.48
C PHE A 113 -8.74 -8.05 2.43
N GLY A 114 -8.48 -7.16 1.47
CA GLY A 114 -9.49 -6.69 0.52
C GLY A 114 -10.29 -5.47 1.00
N GLU A 115 -10.12 -5.06 2.25
CA GLU A 115 -10.73 -3.88 2.87
C GLU A 115 -9.81 -3.33 3.97
N VAL A 116 -10.15 -2.16 4.52
CA VAL A 116 -9.44 -1.58 5.68
C VAL A 116 -10.11 -2.09 6.95
N LEU A 117 -9.33 -2.72 7.84
CA LEU A 117 -9.80 -3.30 9.09
C LEU A 117 -9.36 -2.52 10.34
N TYR A 118 -8.22 -1.84 10.26
CA TYR A 118 -7.60 -1.07 11.34
C TYR A 118 -7.52 0.41 10.95
N SER A 119 -7.86 1.32 11.86
CA SER A 119 -7.88 2.78 11.62
C SER A 119 -7.64 3.59 12.88
#